data_AF-A0A0D8Y6T0-F1
#
_entry.id   AF-A0A0D8Y6T0-F1
#
_cell.length_a   1.000
_cell.length_b   1.000
_cell.length_c   1.000
_cell.angle_alpha   90.00
_cell.angle_beta   90.00
_cell.angle_gamma   90.00
#
_symmetry.space_group_name_H-M   'P 1'
#
loop_
_entity.id
_entity.type
_entity.pdbx_description
1 polymer ?
#
loop_
_entity_poly.entity_id
_entity_poly.type
_entity_poly.pdbx_seq_one_letter_code
_entity_poly.pdbx_strand_id
1 'polypeptide(L)'
;MNGLSVGICQTRATIRDSPQQMIDIFKDTRDIYRMKFHRKKNVKTVTIQSSNDCVAAHFCLTESCDSTESATLLRSLAGQFCKRFPNLVLPKLSTVTLLADYDHALEQYLQLPLSSLPNSVKPLFLIIDNILPHIYDLVLAAFAHHYIEINRCLPSWMRLVVTSRPLAPSDQHKFERFHDLVLSECIDELERFIEVRLPQCLHCEVMDACEGSWFFVDQLGRAVEQDIIRPDRVPCSIKDLMDDISLALPQRLPIYLLLIKASRYPPTLNSLVAVSQLINRESVYIIEQEIQAIKIIMYSTDPVILNGCWAEIDGDLSSYHTAWAEFFKTKSRKTPQDIVELAYHLAHSTVPSLNSIRTLSSVGAGDLILKCSVIDIPTSILLSKAGAVLQDLSIKHTGKRCDCEALTGISGRWFESRKKICSNPRLELLKAVKN
;
A
#
# COMPACT_ATOMS: atom_id res chain seq x y z
N MET A 1 26.40 -34.48 -30.12
CA MET A 1 26.48 -33.26 -30.97
C MET A 1 25.06 -32.97 -31.44
N ASN A 2 24.39 -32.09 -30.69
CA ASN A 2 23.99 -30.73 -31.11
C ASN A 2 22.85 -30.81 -32.13
N GLY A 3 21.63 -30.34 -31.86
CA GLY A 3 21.19 -29.34 -30.89
C GLY A 3 20.16 -28.49 -31.62
N LEU A 4 18.91 -28.94 -31.62
CA LEU A 4 17.79 -28.17 -32.16
C LEU A 4 17.33 -27.20 -31.07
N SER A 5 17.73 -25.94 -31.23
CA SER A 5 17.18 -24.81 -30.48
C SER A 5 15.73 -24.60 -30.92
N VAL A 6 14.78 -25.05 -30.11
CA VAL A 6 13.37 -24.68 -30.27
C VAL A 6 13.24 -23.23 -29.81
N GLY A 7 13.15 -22.31 -30.77
CA GLY A 7 12.84 -20.90 -30.50
C GLY A 7 11.45 -20.78 -29.89
N ILE A 8 11.37 -20.33 -28.65
CA ILE A 8 10.12 -19.86 -28.03
C ILE A 8 9.82 -18.49 -28.66
N CYS A 9 8.87 -18.44 -29.59
CA CYS A 9 8.30 -17.20 -30.09
C CYS A 9 7.57 -16.48 -28.94
N GLN A 10 8.18 -15.41 -28.40
CA GLN A 10 7.50 -14.45 -27.53
C GLN A 10 6.50 -13.65 -28.38
N THR A 11 5.20 -13.92 -28.22
CA THR A 11 4.14 -13.16 -28.88
C THR A 11 4.02 -11.78 -28.22
N ARG A 12 4.72 -10.76 -28.75
CA ARG A 12 4.48 -9.35 -28.38
C ARG A 12 3.17 -8.89 -29.02
N ALA A 13 2.06 -8.96 -28.29
CA ALA A 13 0.81 -8.34 -28.73
C ALA A 13 0.85 -6.83 -28.45
N THR A 14 0.87 -6.02 -29.51
CA THR A 14 0.63 -4.57 -29.44
C THR A 14 -0.89 -4.36 -29.36
N ILE A 15 -1.40 -3.98 -28.19
CA ILE A 15 -2.85 -3.81 -27.96
C ILE A 15 -3.28 -2.43 -28.47
N ARG A 16 -4.33 -2.38 -29.30
CA ARG A 16 -5.02 -1.13 -29.66
C ARG A 16 -6.08 -0.76 -28.60
N ASP A 17 -5.61 -0.16 -27.51
CA ASP A 17 -6.24 1.01 -26.89
C ASP A 17 -7.72 0.97 -26.42
N SER A 18 -8.27 -0.17 -26.00
CA SER A 18 -9.45 -0.12 -25.11
C SER A 18 -9.35 -1.08 -23.91
N PRO A 19 -9.78 -0.66 -22.71
CA PRO A 19 -9.93 -1.55 -21.55
C PRO A 19 -10.72 -2.81 -21.88
N GLN A 20 -11.68 -2.72 -22.80
CA GLN A 20 -12.44 -3.86 -23.27
C GLN A 20 -11.59 -4.86 -24.07
N GLN A 21 -10.74 -4.39 -24.99
CA GLN A 21 -9.81 -5.28 -25.71
C GLN A 21 -8.78 -5.93 -24.77
N MET A 22 -8.32 -5.23 -23.73
CA MET A 22 -7.46 -5.84 -22.70
C MET A 22 -8.18 -6.94 -21.93
N ILE A 23 -9.42 -6.66 -21.51
CA ILE A 23 -10.29 -7.64 -20.87
C ILE A 23 -10.51 -8.84 -21.79
N ASP A 24 -10.69 -8.63 -23.09
CA ASP A 24 -10.90 -9.72 -24.05
C ASP A 24 -9.62 -10.54 -24.29
N ILE A 25 -8.44 -9.92 -24.28
CA ILE A 25 -7.16 -10.64 -24.28
C ILE A 25 -7.03 -11.52 -23.03
N PHE A 26 -7.40 -11.01 -21.85
CA PHE A 26 -7.40 -11.80 -20.61
C PHE A 26 -8.35 -13.01 -20.67
N LYS A 27 -9.34 -12.99 -21.57
CA LYS A 27 -10.28 -14.10 -21.75
C LYS A 27 -9.75 -15.21 -22.65
N ASP A 28 -8.91 -14.90 -23.62
CA ASP A 28 -8.60 -15.84 -24.69
C ASP A 28 -7.44 -16.81 -24.40
N THR A 29 -6.65 -16.63 -23.33
CA THR A 29 -5.55 -17.56 -23.03
C THR A 29 -5.49 -18.05 -21.57
N ARG A 30 -4.74 -19.15 -21.34
CA ARG A 30 -4.51 -19.73 -20.01
C ARG A 30 -3.39 -19.03 -19.23
N ASP A 31 -2.96 -17.87 -19.69
CA ASP A 31 -1.67 -17.31 -19.31
C ASP A 31 -1.78 -16.25 -18.22
N ILE A 32 -0.62 -15.87 -17.69
CA ILE A 32 -0.45 -14.78 -16.73
C ILE A 32 0.07 -13.55 -17.45
N TYR A 33 -0.42 -12.37 -17.09
CA TYR A 33 -0.16 -11.15 -17.84
C TYR A 33 0.53 -10.10 -16.99
N ARG A 34 1.59 -9.52 -17.54
CA ARG A 34 2.28 -8.38 -16.95
C ARG A 34 1.98 -7.17 -17.80
N MET A 35 1.26 -6.22 -17.23
CA MET A 35 1.02 -4.94 -17.89
C MET A 35 2.22 -4.03 -17.63
N LYS A 36 2.97 -3.73 -18.70
CA LYS A 36 4.00 -2.69 -18.67
C LYS A 36 3.34 -1.37 -19.01
N PHE A 37 3.14 -0.57 -17.98
CA PHE A 37 2.79 0.83 -18.16
C PHE A 37 4.08 1.59 -18.33
N HIS A 38 4.31 2.11 -19.54
CA HIS A 38 5.39 3.07 -19.68
C HIS A 38 5.05 4.36 -18.91
N ARG A 39 3.82 4.90 -18.98
CA ARG A 39 3.55 6.24 -18.39
C ARG A 39 2.11 6.51 -17.88
N LYS A 40 1.25 5.50 -17.64
CA LYS A 40 -0.13 5.70 -17.12
C LYS A 40 -0.70 4.51 -16.30
N LYS A 41 -0.12 4.21 -15.12
CA LYS A 41 -0.54 3.05 -14.30
C LYS A 41 -1.98 3.13 -13.79
N ASN A 42 -2.31 4.15 -13.00
CA ASN A 42 -3.50 4.09 -12.15
C ASN A 42 -4.84 4.23 -12.91
N VAL A 43 -4.92 5.08 -13.95
CA VAL A 43 -6.19 5.36 -14.65
C VAL A 43 -6.69 4.15 -15.45
N LYS A 44 -5.79 3.45 -16.14
CA LYS A 44 -6.16 2.25 -16.93
C LYS A 44 -6.43 1.06 -16.00
N THR A 45 -5.66 0.88 -14.91
CA THR A 45 -5.94 -0.18 -13.91
C THR A 45 -7.29 0.01 -13.21
N VAL A 46 -7.65 1.24 -12.82
CA VAL A 46 -8.97 1.54 -12.19
C VAL A 46 -10.12 1.25 -13.16
N THR A 47 -9.94 1.53 -14.46
CA THR A 47 -10.96 1.22 -15.47
C THR A 47 -11.11 -0.29 -15.66
N ILE A 48 -10.02 -1.06 -15.67
CA ILE A 48 -10.05 -2.53 -15.78
C ILE A 48 -10.63 -3.16 -14.50
N GLN A 49 -10.34 -2.61 -13.32
CA GLN A 49 -10.92 -3.03 -12.04
C GLN A 49 -12.45 -2.93 -12.06
N SER A 50 -13.00 -1.90 -12.71
CA SER A 50 -14.46 -1.71 -12.80
C SER A 50 -15.19 -2.77 -13.65
N SER A 51 -14.45 -3.67 -14.31
CA SER A 51 -15.02 -4.79 -15.05
C SER A 51 -15.66 -5.82 -14.11
N ASN A 52 -16.82 -6.34 -14.50
CA ASN A 52 -17.49 -7.45 -13.81
C ASN A 52 -16.67 -8.77 -13.80
N ASP A 53 -15.69 -8.87 -14.71
CA ASP A 53 -14.79 -10.02 -14.84
C ASP A 53 -13.58 -9.92 -13.88
N CYS A 54 -13.36 -8.74 -13.26
CA CYS A 54 -12.39 -8.55 -12.19
C CYS A 54 -12.95 -9.05 -10.86
N VAL A 55 -12.35 -10.09 -10.28
CA VAL A 55 -12.84 -10.70 -9.03
C VAL A 55 -12.20 -10.09 -7.79
N ALA A 56 -10.99 -9.56 -7.91
CA ALA A 56 -10.27 -8.89 -6.86
C ALA A 56 -9.19 -7.98 -7.45
N ALA A 57 -8.95 -6.83 -6.81
CA ALA A 57 -7.85 -5.94 -7.14
C ALA A 57 -7.12 -5.52 -5.85
N HIS A 58 -5.80 -5.54 -5.89
CA HIS A 58 -4.96 -5.02 -4.81
C HIS A 58 -3.95 -4.01 -5.36
N PHE A 59 -3.75 -2.91 -4.65
CA PHE A 59 -2.88 -1.82 -5.07
C PHE A 59 -1.71 -1.73 -4.10
N CYS A 60 -0.52 -2.07 -4.56
CA CYS A 60 0.71 -1.97 -3.79
C CYS A 60 1.21 -0.51 -3.84
N LEU A 61 0.87 0.24 -2.80
CA LEU A 61 1.24 1.64 -2.63
C LEU A 61 2.63 1.72 -2.01
N THR A 62 3.55 2.45 -2.64
CA THR A 62 4.89 2.66 -2.11
C THR A 62 4.86 3.41 -0.77
N GLU A 63 3.83 4.21 -0.56
CA GLU A 63 3.59 5.05 0.63
C GLU A 63 2.92 4.29 1.77
N SER A 64 2.50 3.04 1.55
CA SER A 64 1.86 2.21 2.57
C SER A 64 2.52 0.85 2.63
N CYS A 65 3.46 0.67 3.56
CA CYS A 65 4.17 -0.60 3.75
C CYS A 65 3.22 -1.79 3.92
N ASP A 66 2.10 -1.59 4.62
CA ASP A 66 1.04 -2.60 4.82
C ASP A 66 0.43 -3.10 3.51
N SER A 67 0.31 -2.23 2.49
CA SER A 67 -0.19 -2.64 1.17
C SER A 67 0.76 -3.59 0.43
N THR A 68 1.98 -3.76 0.95
CA THR A 68 2.97 -4.69 0.39
C THR A 68 3.36 -5.77 1.38
N GLU A 69 2.65 -5.87 2.51
CA GLU A 69 2.82 -6.97 3.46
C GLU A 69 2.02 -8.18 2.98
N SER A 70 2.66 -9.36 2.92
CA SER A 70 2.07 -10.60 2.42
C SER A 70 0.71 -10.92 3.04
N ALA A 71 0.60 -10.87 4.37
CA ALA A 71 -0.65 -11.19 5.06
C ALA A 71 -1.77 -10.18 4.76
N THR A 72 -1.43 -8.91 4.59
CA THR A 72 -2.38 -7.85 4.27
C THR A 72 -2.86 -7.93 2.83
N LEU A 73 -1.96 -8.19 1.88
CA LEU A 73 -2.30 -8.48 0.49
C LEU A 73 -3.26 -9.68 0.40
N LEU A 74 -2.91 -10.81 1.03
CA LEU A 74 -3.73 -12.02 1.02
C LEU A 74 -5.11 -11.80 1.64
N ARG A 75 -5.19 -11.04 2.73
CA ARG A 75 -6.47 -10.68 3.36
C ARG A 75 -7.31 -9.75 2.51
N SER A 76 -6.69 -8.80 1.83
CA SER A 76 -7.36 -7.92 0.89
C SER A 76 -8.01 -8.72 -0.24
N LEU A 77 -7.28 -9.66 -0.84
CA LEU A 77 -7.80 -10.53 -1.90
C LEU A 77 -8.90 -11.45 -1.35
N ALA A 78 -8.66 -12.13 -0.22
CA ALA A 78 -9.61 -13.00 0.45
C ALA A 78 -10.95 -12.31 0.76
N GLY A 79 -10.90 -11.09 1.30
CA GLY A 79 -12.09 -10.31 1.61
C GLY A 79 -12.90 -9.96 0.36
N GLN A 80 -12.24 -9.71 -0.77
CA GLN A 80 -12.91 -9.48 -2.06
C GLN A 80 -13.48 -10.77 -2.64
N PHE A 81 -12.77 -11.89 -2.54
CA PHE A 81 -13.29 -13.18 -2.97
C PHE A 81 -14.54 -13.60 -2.20
N CYS A 82 -14.58 -13.46 -0.87
CA CYS A 82 -15.78 -13.75 -0.08
C CYS A 82 -16.97 -12.87 -0.45
N LYS A 83 -16.72 -11.62 -0.86
CA LYS A 83 -17.79 -10.72 -1.36
C LYS A 83 -18.29 -11.13 -2.74
N ARG A 84 -17.37 -11.59 -3.61
CA ARG A 84 -17.68 -11.97 -4.99
C ARG A 84 -18.35 -13.35 -5.09
N PHE A 85 -17.92 -14.28 -4.25
CA PHE A 85 -18.36 -15.67 -4.22
C PHE A 85 -19.07 -15.95 -2.89
N PRO A 86 -20.41 -15.86 -2.84
CA PRO A 86 -21.16 -15.97 -1.58
C PRO A 86 -21.04 -17.33 -0.89
N ASN A 87 -20.66 -18.38 -1.65
CA ASN A 87 -20.45 -19.73 -1.13
C ASN A 87 -18.99 -19.99 -0.72
N LEU A 88 -18.08 -19.03 -0.92
CA LEU A 88 -16.69 -19.16 -0.54
C LEU A 88 -16.55 -18.90 0.96
N VAL A 89 -16.11 -19.91 1.70
CA VAL A 89 -15.77 -19.78 3.11
C VAL A 89 -14.26 -19.96 3.26
N LEU A 90 -13.58 -18.90 3.71
CA LEU A 90 -12.15 -18.93 3.95
C LEU A 90 -11.86 -19.19 5.43
N PRO A 91 -10.86 -20.05 5.76
CA PRO A 91 -10.51 -20.30 7.14
C PRO A 91 -9.91 -19.05 7.80
N LYS A 92 -10.17 -18.88 9.09
CA LYS A 92 -9.57 -17.77 9.86
C LYS A 92 -8.16 -18.14 10.28
N LEU A 93 -7.17 -17.73 9.47
CA LEU A 93 -5.76 -17.87 9.82
C LEU A 93 -5.21 -16.60 10.50
N SER A 94 -4.36 -16.81 11.51
CA SER A 94 -3.65 -15.72 12.16
C SER A 94 -2.59 -15.12 11.22
N THR A 95 -2.17 -13.88 11.45
CA THR A 95 -1.08 -13.26 10.66
C THR A 95 0.21 -14.06 10.84
N VAL A 96 0.47 -14.54 12.05
CA VAL A 96 1.66 -15.36 12.35
C VAL A 96 1.63 -16.64 11.54
N THR A 97 0.48 -17.31 11.43
CA THR A 97 0.34 -18.52 10.61
C THR A 97 0.59 -18.21 9.13
N LEU A 98 0.03 -17.12 8.62
CA LEU A 98 0.24 -16.68 7.24
C LEU A 98 1.72 -16.31 6.95
N LEU A 99 2.49 -15.91 7.96
CA LEU A 99 3.89 -15.50 7.82
C LEU A 99 4.90 -16.61 8.14
N ALA A 100 4.59 -17.51 9.09
CA ALA A 100 5.52 -18.49 9.65
C ALA A 100 5.48 -19.87 8.96
N ASP A 101 4.32 -20.26 8.42
CA ASP A 101 4.14 -21.49 7.64
C ASP A 101 3.44 -21.15 6.32
N TYR A 102 4.12 -20.31 5.55
CA TYR A 102 3.54 -19.61 4.41
C TYR A 102 2.91 -20.57 3.38
N ASP A 103 3.57 -21.68 3.07
CA ASP A 103 3.11 -22.61 2.02
C ASP A 103 1.83 -23.34 2.39
N HIS A 104 1.81 -23.99 3.55
CA HIS A 104 0.61 -24.68 4.02
C HIS A 104 -0.50 -23.68 4.30
N ALA A 105 -0.16 -22.50 4.82
CA ALA A 105 -1.14 -21.45 5.04
C ALA A 105 -1.77 -21.00 3.73
N LEU A 106 -1.01 -20.80 2.65
CA LEU A 106 -1.54 -20.37 1.35
C LEU A 106 -2.45 -21.43 0.72
N GLU A 107 -2.05 -22.71 0.80
CA GLU A 107 -2.85 -23.83 0.30
C GLU A 107 -4.21 -23.92 1.02
N GLN A 108 -4.19 -23.90 2.36
CA GLN A 108 -5.40 -24.00 3.19
C GLN A 108 -6.25 -22.73 3.11
N TYR A 109 -5.63 -21.56 2.99
CA TYR A 109 -6.32 -20.28 3.01
C TYR A 109 -6.92 -19.87 1.68
N LEU A 110 -6.29 -20.21 0.54
CA LEU A 110 -6.73 -19.80 -0.78
C LEU A 110 -6.95 -20.97 -1.73
N GLN A 111 -5.97 -21.86 -1.92
CA GLN A 111 -6.04 -22.89 -2.96
C GLN A 111 -7.22 -23.85 -2.77
N LEU A 112 -7.33 -24.46 -1.59
CA LEU A 112 -8.41 -25.41 -1.31
C LEU A 112 -9.80 -24.75 -1.36
N PRO A 113 -10.03 -23.60 -0.70
CA PRO A 113 -11.33 -22.93 -0.82
C PRO A 113 -11.68 -22.50 -2.25
N LEU A 114 -10.74 -21.93 -3.01
CA LEU A 114 -11.01 -21.49 -4.37
C LEU A 114 -11.23 -22.66 -5.34
N SER A 115 -10.51 -23.77 -5.16
CA SER A 115 -10.71 -24.98 -5.97
C SER A 115 -12.06 -25.68 -5.71
N SER A 116 -12.69 -25.42 -4.56
CA SER A 116 -14.04 -25.91 -4.25
C SER A 116 -15.16 -25.17 -4.99
N LEU A 117 -14.86 -24.00 -5.56
CA LEU A 117 -15.83 -23.23 -6.34
C LEU A 117 -16.14 -23.92 -7.67
N PRO A 118 -17.40 -23.83 -8.15
CA PRO A 118 -17.74 -24.36 -9.47
C PRO A 118 -16.91 -23.64 -10.54
N ASN A 119 -16.47 -24.39 -11.54
CA ASN A 119 -15.72 -23.82 -12.66
C ASN A 119 -16.54 -22.73 -13.34
N SER A 120 -15.96 -21.54 -13.46
CA SER A 120 -16.59 -20.45 -14.19
C SER A 120 -16.56 -20.74 -15.69
N VAL A 121 -17.70 -20.54 -16.35
CA VAL A 121 -17.83 -20.66 -17.82
C VAL A 121 -17.08 -19.52 -18.54
N LYS A 122 -16.85 -18.41 -17.84
CA LYS A 122 -16.07 -17.27 -18.32
C LYS A 122 -14.78 -17.15 -17.52
N PRO A 123 -13.63 -16.87 -18.17
CA PRO A 123 -12.40 -16.61 -17.46
C PRO A 123 -12.52 -15.31 -16.66
N LEU A 124 -12.10 -15.37 -15.40
CA LEU A 124 -12.10 -14.26 -14.46
C LEU A 124 -10.65 -13.86 -14.18
N PHE A 125 -10.41 -12.62 -13.76
CA PHE A 125 -9.06 -12.18 -13.46
C PHE A 125 -8.97 -11.41 -12.16
N LEU A 126 -7.78 -11.45 -11.55
CA LEU A 126 -7.42 -10.64 -10.41
C LEU A 126 -6.26 -9.71 -10.79
N ILE A 127 -6.22 -8.53 -10.19
CA ILE A 127 -5.18 -7.53 -10.44
C ILE A 127 -4.34 -7.31 -9.18
N ILE A 128 -3.02 -7.35 -9.33
CA ILE A 128 -2.09 -6.79 -8.33
C ILE A 128 -1.31 -5.64 -9.00
N ASP A 129 -1.67 -4.42 -8.63
CA ASP A 129 -1.10 -3.20 -9.21
C ASP A 129 0.17 -2.78 -8.45
N ASN A 130 1.15 -2.32 -9.22
CA ASN A 130 2.43 -1.78 -8.78
C ASN A 130 3.24 -2.70 -7.86
N ILE A 131 3.37 -3.97 -8.25
CA ILE A 131 4.20 -4.93 -7.49
C ILE A 131 5.63 -4.41 -7.29
N LEU A 132 6.16 -4.60 -6.08
CA LEU A 132 7.47 -4.12 -5.63
C LEU A 132 8.46 -5.29 -5.44
N PRO A 133 9.78 -5.06 -5.50
CA PRO A 133 10.79 -6.13 -5.47
C PRO A 133 10.66 -7.12 -4.31
N HIS A 134 10.36 -6.64 -3.10
CA HIS A 134 10.25 -7.48 -1.90
C HIS A 134 9.01 -8.38 -1.88
N ILE A 135 8.01 -8.11 -2.73
CA ILE A 135 6.83 -8.97 -2.92
C ILE A 135 6.88 -9.76 -4.23
N TYR A 136 7.97 -9.68 -4.99
CA TYR A 136 8.09 -10.50 -6.19
C TYR A 136 7.97 -11.97 -5.83
N ASP A 137 8.68 -12.45 -4.83
CA ASP A 137 8.67 -13.89 -4.50
C ASP A 137 7.29 -14.36 -3.97
N LEU A 138 6.50 -13.45 -3.38
CA LEU A 138 5.11 -13.70 -2.97
C LEU A 138 4.18 -13.89 -4.19
N VAL A 139 4.38 -13.06 -5.21
CA VAL A 139 3.49 -12.95 -6.38
C VAL A 139 3.98 -13.80 -7.55
N LEU A 140 5.29 -14.06 -7.64
CA LEU A 140 6.06 -14.49 -8.81
C LEU A 140 7.21 -15.39 -8.36
N ALA A 141 7.14 -16.68 -8.67
CA ALA A 141 8.28 -17.54 -8.42
C ALA A 141 9.50 -17.12 -9.26
N ALA A 142 10.65 -17.00 -8.61
CA ALA A 142 11.93 -17.13 -9.27
C ALA A 142 12.86 -18.02 -8.44
N PHE A 143 13.01 -19.25 -8.94
CA PHE A 143 13.95 -20.30 -8.54
C PHE A 143 13.62 -21.15 -7.29
N ALA A 144 13.76 -22.47 -7.51
CA ALA A 144 13.93 -23.55 -6.53
C ALA A 144 12.73 -23.96 -5.66
N HIS A 145 11.92 -24.86 -6.24
CA HIS A 145 11.43 -26.10 -5.64
C HIS A 145 10.54 -26.14 -4.39
N HIS A 146 10.26 -25.08 -3.62
CA HIS A 146 9.53 -25.26 -2.35
C HIS A 146 8.61 -24.13 -1.85
N TYR A 147 8.04 -23.26 -2.69
CA TYR A 147 7.01 -22.32 -2.20
C TYR A 147 5.75 -22.26 -3.08
N ILE A 148 4.57 -22.29 -2.45
CA ILE A 148 3.24 -22.25 -3.10
C ILE A 148 2.91 -20.78 -3.42
N GLU A 149 2.59 -20.50 -4.70
CA GLU A 149 2.46 -19.15 -5.28
C GLU A 149 0.99 -18.71 -5.29
N ILE A 150 0.68 -17.40 -5.19
CA ILE A 150 -0.71 -16.92 -5.41
C ILE A 150 -1.24 -17.44 -6.74
N ASN A 151 -0.44 -17.36 -7.80
CA ASN A 151 -0.78 -17.89 -9.13
C ASN A 151 -1.11 -19.40 -9.12
N ARG A 152 -0.35 -20.21 -8.36
CA ARG A 152 -0.62 -21.66 -8.24
C ARG A 152 -1.86 -21.96 -7.40
N CYS A 153 -2.23 -21.06 -6.48
CA CYS A 153 -3.44 -21.18 -5.70
C CYS A 153 -4.70 -20.82 -6.50
N LEU A 154 -4.56 -20.15 -7.65
CA LEU A 154 -5.71 -19.77 -8.45
C LEU A 154 -6.24 -20.98 -9.24
N PRO A 155 -7.56 -21.20 -9.27
CA PRO A 155 -8.18 -22.15 -10.17
C PRO A 155 -7.83 -21.86 -11.63
N SER A 156 -7.84 -22.88 -12.48
CA SER A 156 -7.48 -22.78 -13.91
C SER A 156 -8.39 -21.88 -14.74
N TRP A 157 -9.51 -21.39 -14.20
CA TRP A 157 -10.42 -20.42 -14.81
C TRP A 157 -10.19 -18.98 -14.30
N MET A 158 -9.29 -18.77 -13.36
CA MET A 158 -8.89 -17.46 -12.85
C MET A 158 -7.49 -17.08 -13.36
N ARG A 159 -7.28 -15.81 -13.67
CA ARG A 159 -6.04 -15.28 -14.25
C ARG A 159 -5.41 -14.23 -13.34
N LEU A 160 -4.08 -14.23 -13.27
CA LEU A 160 -3.31 -13.20 -12.56
C LEU A 160 -2.84 -12.13 -13.54
N VAL A 161 -3.22 -10.88 -13.28
CA VAL A 161 -2.71 -9.69 -13.95
C VAL A 161 -1.89 -8.89 -12.96
N VAL A 162 -0.64 -8.61 -13.31
CA VAL A 162 0.24 -7.76 -12.48
C VAL A 162 0.66 -6.51 -13.23
N THR A 163 0.83 -5.42 -12.50
CA THR A 163 1.41 -4.19 -13.05
C THR A 163 2.69 -3.87 -12.29
N SER A 164 3.77 -3.55 -13.00
CA SER A 164 5.08 -3.27 -12.38
C SER A 164 5.69 -2.02 -12.96
N ARG A 165 6.67 -1.43 -12.27
CA ARG A 165 7.59 -0.48 -12.92
C ARG A 165 8.51 -1.26 -13.88
N PRO A 166 9.27 -0.58 -14.76
CA PRO A 166 10.35 -1.25 -15.49
C PRO A 166 11.21 -2.06 -14.51
N LEU A 167 11.35 -3.36 -14.80
CA LEU A 167 12.07 -4.27 -13.93
C LEU A 167 13.57 -4.03 -14.10
N ALA A 168 14.31 -4.10 -12.99
CA ALA A 168 15.75 -4.19 -13.04
C ALA A 168 16.17 -5.41 -13.89
N PRO A 169 17.29 -5.37 -14.63
CA PRO A 169 17.76 -6.51 -15.43
C PRO A 169 17.86 -7.80 -14.61
N SER A 170 18.25 -7.68 -13.34
CA SER A 170 18.31 -8.79 -12.39
C SER A 170 16.97 -9.46 -12.11
N ASP A 171 15.84 -8.76 -12.25
CA ASP A 171 14.52 -9.28 -11.93
C ASP A 171 13.73 -9.72 -13.16
N GLN A 172 14.21 -9.45 -14.38
CA GLN A 172 13.48 -9.77 -15.61
C GLN A 172 13.19 -11.27 -15.74
N HIS A 173 14.13 -12.12 -15.32
CA HIS A 173 14.00 -13.57 -15.36
C HIS A 173 12.83 -14.08 -14.51
N LYS A 174 12.48 -13.35 -13.42
CA LYS A 174 11.35 -13.71 -12.53
C LYS A 174 10.00 -13.65 -13.24
N PHE A 175 9.94 -12.96 -14.38
CA PHE A 175 8.72 -12.66 -15.12
C PHE A 175 8.67 -13.31 -16.50
N GLU A 176 9.60 -14.20 -16.84
CA GLU A 176 9.65 -14.84 -18.17
C GLU A 176 8.37 -15.58 -18.56
N ARG A 177 7.61 -16.04 -17.56
CA ARG A 177 6.33 -16.74 -17.75
C ARG A 177 5.16 -15.79 -18.01
N PHE A 178 5.33 -14.48 -17.83
CA PHE A 178 4.29 -13.49 -18.05
C PHE A 178 4.29 -13.03 -19.50
N HIS A 179 3.08 -12.96 -20.07
CA HIS A 179 2.89 -12.21 -21.32
C HIS A 179 2.93 -10.73 -21.02
N ASP A 180 3.93 -10.08 -21.59
CA ASP A 180 4.11 -8.65 -21.48
C ASP A 180 3.10 -7.93 -22.38
N LEU A 181 2.10 -7.33 -21.76
CA LEU A 181 1.20 -6.39 -22.43
C LEU A 181 1.83 -5.00 -22.32
N VAL A 182 2.45 -4.57 -23.41
CA VAL A 182 2.92 -3.18 -23.54
C VAL A 182 1.74 -2.39 -24.04
N LEU A 183 1.19 -1.53 -23.18
CA LEU A 183 0.17 -0.59 -23.62
C LEU A 183 0.84 0.41 -24.55
N SER A 184 0.39 0.39 -25.80
CA SER A 184 0.97 1.22 -26.85
C SER A 184 0.89 2.69 -26.46
N GLU A 185 1.91 3.45 -26.85
CA GLU A 185 1.94 4.90 -26.82
C GLU A 185 0.89 5.41 -27.80
N CYS A 186 -0.39 5.40 -27.40
CA CYS A 186 -1.43 6.04 -28.19
C CYS A 186 -1.20 7.54 -28.10
N ILE A 187 -0.36 8.07 -29.00
CA ILE A 187 -0.01 9.48 -29.12
C ILE A 187 -1.32 10.30 -29.18
N ASP A 188 -2.32 9.85 -29.94
CA ASP A 188 -3.64 10.49 -30.07
C ASP A 188 -4.36 10.71 -28.72
N GLU A 189 -4.28 9.77 -27.76
CA GLU A 189 -4.87 9.95 -26.42
C GLU A 189 -4.08 10.98 -25.61
N LEU A 190 -2.76 11.00 -25.74
CA LEU A 190 -1.89 11.95 -25.05
C LEU A 190 -2.05 13.35 -25.63
N GLU A 191 -2.11 13.49 -26.96
CA GLU A 191 -2.41 14.75 -27.65
C GLU A 191 -3.74 15.32 -27.17
N ARG A 192 -4.82 14.52 -27.20
CA ARG A 192 -6.12 14.94 -26.64
C ARG A 192 -6.02 15.31 -25.16
N PHE A 193 -5.19 14.62 -24.38
CA PHE A 193 -4.98 14.96 -22.98
C PHE A 193 -4.24 16.29 -22.82
N ILE A 194 -3.23 16.57 -23.64
CA ILE A 194 -2.52 17.86 -23.67
C ILE A 194 -3.50 18.98 -24.04
N GLU A 195 -4.29 18.80 -25.10
CA GLU A 195 -5.30 19.78 -25.55
C GLU A 195 -6.29 20.14 -24.44
N VAL A 196 -6.74 19.14 -23.67
CA VAL A 196 -7.71 19.35 -22.59
C VAL A 196 -7.05 19.89 -21.32
N ARG A 197 -5.86 19.41 -20.96
CA ARG A 197 -5.20 19.73 -19.68
C ARG A 197 -4.44 21.06 -19.73
N LEU A 198 -3.90 21.41 -20.90
CA LEU A 198 -3.01 22.54 -21.15
C LEU A 198 -3.43 23.34 -22.40
N PRO A 199 -4.70 23.77 -22.53
CA PRO A 199 -5.16 24.54 -23.69
C PRO A 199 -4.40 25.87 -23.90
N GLN A 200 -3.76 26.38 -22.84
CA GLN A 200 -2.99 27.62 -22.83
C GLN A 200 -1.53 27.47 -23.29
N CYS A 201 -0.98 26.25 -23.36
CA CYS A 201 0.40 26.02 -23.78
C CYS A 201 0.46 25.67 -25.27
N LEU A 202 1.61 25.93 -25.90
CA LEU A 202 1.83 25.50 -27.28
C LEU A 202 1.92 23.98 -27.35
N HIS A 203 0.96 23.36 -28.04
CA HIS A 203 0.83 21.89 -28.11
C HIS A 203 2.11 21.19 -28.57
N CYS A 204 2.79 21.72 -29.60
CA CYS A 204 4.03 21.15 -30.11
C CYS A 204 5.16 21.15 -29.06
N GLU A 205 5.31 22.23 -28.30
CA GLU A 205 6.35 22.32 -27.26
C GLU A 205 6.09 21.34 -26.12
N VAL A 206 4.83 21.21 -25.69
CA VAL A 206 4.46 20.25 -24.65
C VAL A 206 4.68 18.81 -25.14
N MET A 207 4.33 18.52 -26.39
CA MET A 207 4.48 17.19 -26.96
C MET A 207 5.96 16.78 -27.03
N ASP A 208 6.83 17.69 -27.45
CA ASP A 208 8.28 17.47 -27.50
C ASP A 208 8.87 17.29 -26.09
N ALA A 209 8.51 18.17 -25.15
CA ALA A 209 9.07 18.16 -23.79
C ALA A 209 8.57 17.02 -22.90
N CYS A 210 7.32 16.58 -23.10
CA CYS A 210 6.75 15.54 -22.25
C CYS A 210 7.38 14.16 -22.52
N GLU A 211 8.02 13.99 -23.69
CA GLU A 211 8.57 12.73 -24.18
C GLU A 211 7.57 11.56 -24.10
N GLY A 212 6.25 11.81 -24.13
CA GLY A 212 5.20 10.79 -23.92
C GLY A 212 4.66 10.67 -22.48
N SER A 213 5.06 11.55 -21.57
CA SER A 213 4.74 11.50 -20.14
C SER A 213 3.46 12.23 -19.78
N TRP A 214 2.44 11.44 -19.40
CA TRP A 214 1.19 11.95 -18.84
C TRP A 214 1.41 12.66 -17.49
N PHE A 215 2.37 12.17 -16.71
CA PHE A 215 2.76 12.81 -15.45
C PHE A 215 3.33 14.21 -15.70
N PHE A 216 4.17 14.37 -16.72
CA PHE A 216 4.68 15.68 -17.12
C PHE A 216 3.53 16.63 -17.44
N VAL A 217 2.59 16.20 -18.29
CA VAL A 217 1.44 17.00 -18.71
C VAL A 217 0.54 17.38 -17.53
N ASP A 218 0.24 16.45 -16.62
CA ASP A 218 -0.56 16.75 -15.43
C ASP A 218 0.16 17.71 -14.47
N GLN A 219 1.46 17.48 -14.21
CA GLN A 219 2.24 18.33 -13.31
C GLN A 219 2.46 19.73 -13.88
N LEU A 220 2.73 19.85 -15.18
CA LEU A 220 2.79 21.13 -15.86
C LEU A 220 1.44 21.85 -15.79
N GLY A 221 0.33 21.13 -16.00
CA GLY A 221 -1.02 21.67 -15.83
C GLY A 221 -1.25 22.29 -14.45
N ARG A 222 -0.86 21.56 -13.40
CA ARG A 222 -0.93 22.04 -12.01
C ARG A 222 -0.03 23.26 -11.78
N ALA A 223 1.18 23.27 -12.35
CA ALA A 223 2.12 24.38 -12.20
C ALA A 223 1.65 25.65 -12.90
N VAL A 224 1.00 25.52 -14.05
CA VAL A 224 0.39 26.64 -14.76
C VAL A 224 -0.84 27.16 -14.01
N GLU A 225 -1.68 26.28 -13.48
CA GLU A 225 -2.85 26.67 -12.67
C GLU A 225 -2.49 27.44 -11.38
N GLN A 226 -1.29 27.23 -10.86
CA GLN A 226 -0.77 27.90 -9.66
C GLN A 226 0.17 29.07 -9.99
N ASP A 227 0.24 29.49 -11.25
CA ASP A 227 1.12 30.56 -11.73
C ASP A 227 2.62 30.35 -11.40
N ILE A 228 3.05 29.11 -11.18
CA ILE A 228 4.46 28.76 -10.96
C ILE A 228 5.22 28.78 -12.28
N ILE A 229 4.62 28.19 -13.33
CA ILE A 229 5.15 28.18 -14.68
C ILE A 229 4.20 28.95 -15.57
N ARG A 230 4.75 29.86 -16.38
CA ARG A 230 3.95 30.58 -17.36
C ARG A 230 3.64 29.70 -18.57
N PRO A 231 2.46 29.82 -19.18
CA PRO A 231 2.06 28.98 -20.32
C PRO A 231 3.00 29.03 -21.53
N ASP A 232 3.71 30.16 -21.71
CA ASP A 232 4.67 30.43 -22.78
C ASP A 232 6.08 29.91 -22.50
N ARG A 233 6.32 29.31 -21.33
CA ARG A 233 7.62 28.77 -20.92
C ARG A 233 7.50 27.30 -20.54
N VAL A 234 7.26 26.45 -21.53
CA VAL A 234 7.23 24.99 -21.34
C VAL A 234 8.65 24.50 -20.99
N PRO A 235 8.85 23.81 -19.84
CA PRO A 235 10.15 23.23 -19.50
C PRO A 235 10.55 22.14 -20.49
N CYS A 236 11.84 21.98 -20.79
CA CYS A 236 12.32 21.06 -21.82
C CYS A 236 12.27 19.57 -21.41
N SER A 237 12.15 19.27 -20.12
CA SER A 237 12.15 17.90 -19.61
C SER A 237 11.41 17.78 -18.28
N ILE A 238 11.08 16.54 -17.86
CA ILE A 238 10.54 16.26 -16.52
C ILE A 238 11.46 16.81 -15.43
N LYS A 239 12.78 16.71 -15.61
CA LYS A 239 13.73 17.22 -14.63
C LYS A 239 13.61 18.74 -14.50
N ASP A 240 13.61 19.46 -15.62
CA ASP A 240 13.50 20.93 -15.62
C ASP A 240 12.18 21.39 -15.00
N LEU A 241 11.07 20.70 -15.32
CA LEU A 241 9.76 20.95 -14.70
C LEU A 241 9.81 20.78 -13.17
N MET A 242 10.44 19.71 -12.70
CA MET A 242 10.54 19.42 -11.27
C MET A 242 11.48 20.40 -10.56
N ASP A 243 12.56 20.84 -11.21
CA ASP A 243 13.47 21.85 -10.70
C ASP A 243 12.76 23.22 -10.60
N ASP A 244 12.02 23.64 -11.63
CA ASP A 244 11.22 24.88 -11.62
C ASP A 244 10.14 24.86 -10.52
N ILE A 245 9.41 23.75 -10.35
CA ILE A 245 8.45 23.59 -9.26
C ILE A 245 9.16 23.65 -7.91
N SER A 246 10.29 22.94 -7.75
CA SER A 246 11.04 22.92 -6.49
C SER A 246 11.57 24.30 -6.09
N LEU A 247 11.96 25.12 -7.06
CA LEU A 247 12.41 26.50 -6.83
C LEU A 247 11.28 27.44 -6.37
N ALA A 248 10.05 27.19 -6.80
CA ALA A 248 8.88 27.98 -6.40
C ALA A 248 8.28 27.55 -5.06
N LEU A 249 8.56 26.32 -4.63
CA LEU A 249 8.05 25.77 -3.37
C LEU A 249 8.90 26.19 -2.16
N PRO A 250 8.36 26.06 -0.93
CA PRO A 250 9.08 26.44 0.28
C PRO A 250 10.44 25.73 0.42
N GLN A 251 11.45 26.43 0.95
CA GLN A 251 12.80 25.86 1.16
C GLN A 251 12.78 24.60 2.04
N ARG A 252 11.80 24.47 2.93
CA ARG A 252 11.59 23.30 3.80
C ARG A 252 10.85 22.15 3.12
N LEU A 253 10.59 22.21 1.82
CA LEU A 253 9.92 21.15 1.06
C LEU A 253 10.49 19.75 1.38
N PRO A 254 11.82 19.49 1.38
CA PRO A 254 12.35 18.17 1.68
C PRO A 254 11.93 17.62 3.05
N ILE A 255 11.75 18.50 4.05
CA ILE A 255 11.32 18.11 5.39
C ILE A 255 9.90 17.58 5.36
N TYR A 256 8.99 18.28 4.67
CA TYR A 256 7.59 17.85 4.55
C TYR A 256 7.46 16.52 3.80
N LEU A 257 8.23 16.34 2.73
CA LEU A 257 8.23 15.11 1.93
C LEU A 257 8.72 13.91 2.74
N LEU A 258 9.81 14.08 3.48
CA LEU A 258 10.37 13.01 4.32
C LEU A 258 9.53 12.76 5.57
N LEU A 259 8.83 13.75 6.12
CA LEU A 259 7.82 13.54 7.17
C LEU A 259 6.64 12.69 6.68
N ILE A 260 6.13 12.97 5.49
CA ILE A 260 5.06 12.18 4.88
C ILE A 260 5.59 10.76 4.60
N LYS A 261 6.78 10.62 4.02
CA LYS A 261 7.40 9.31 3.73
C LYS A 261 7.70 8.49 4.99
N ALA A 262 8.12 9.12 6.08
CA ALA A 262 8.39 8.45 7.36
C ALA A 262 7.11 8.01 8.10
N SER A 263 5.95 8.54 7.72
CA SER A 263 4.67 8.10 8.27
C SER A 263 4.28 6.75 7.68
N ARG A 264 3.85 5.80 8.53
CA ARG A 264 3.44 4.47 8.07
C ARG A 264 2.15 4.50 7.24
N TYR A 265 1.28 5.46 7.57
CA TYR A 265 0.05 5.75 6.85
C TYR A 265 0.04 7.21 6.45
N PRO A 266 -0.54 7.53 5.27
CA PRO A 266 -0.83 8.91 4.88
C PRO A 266 -1.37 9.72 6.06
N PRO A 267 -0.65 10.75 6.53
CA PRO A 267 -1.00 11.43 7.76
C PRO A 267 -2.17 12.37 7.51
N THR A 268 -2.97 12.63 8.54
CA THR A 268 -3.93 13.75 8.45
C THR A 268 -3.17 15.06 8.33
N LEU A 269 -3.79 16.07 7.71
CA LEU A 269 -3.19 17.40 7.58
C LEU A 269 -2.78 17.97 8.95
N ASN A 270 -3.63 17.82 9.97
CA ASN A 270 -3.36 18.28 11.32
C ASN A 270 -2.18 17.57 11.98
N SER A 271 -2.06 16.26 11.77
CA SER A 271 -0.91 15.49 12.25
C SER A 271 0.38 15.96 11.59
N LEU A 272 0.34 16.19 10.27
CA LEU A 272 1.51 16.67 9.52
C LEU A 272 1.96 18.05 10.01
N VAL A 273 1.03 19.00 10.22
CA VAL A 273 1.33 20.33 10.77
C VAL A 273 1.98 20.20 12.16
N ALA A 274 1.41 19.38 13.04
CA ALA A 274 1.91 19.21 14.40
C ALA A 274 3.34 18.62 14.42
N VAL A 275 3.60 17.58 13.63
CA VAL A 275 4.94 16.96 13.57
C VAL A 275 5.94 17.88 12.87
N SER A 276 5.50 18.63 11.87
CA SER A 276 6.31 19.67 11.22
C SER A 276 6.74 20.74 12.21
N GLN A 277 5.89 21.11 13.16
CA GLN A 277 6.24 22.07 14.21
C GLN A 277 7.34 21.54 15.13
N LEU A 278 7.31 20.25 15.47
CA LEU A 278 8.31 19.63 16.33
C LEU A 278 9.72 19.64 15.70
N ILE A 279 9.80 19.45 14.37
CA ILE A 279 11.09 19.38 13.66
C ILE A 279 11.59 20.77 13.23
N ASN A 280 10.72 21.63 12.72
CA ASN A 280 11.13 22.94 12.17
C ASN A 280 11.33 24.01 13.26
N ARG A 281 10.71 23.86 14.44
CA ARG A 281 10.67 24.88 15.51
C ARG A 281 10.16 26.25 15.05
N GLU A 282 9.40 26.26 13.96
CA GLU A 282 8.78 27.46 13.39
C GLU A 282 7.39 27.68 13.98
N SER A 283 6.83 28.87 13.72
CA SER A 283 5.44 29.14 14.06
C SER A 283 4.48 28.24 13.25
N VAL A 284 3.40 27.78 13.88
CA VAL A 284 2.36 26.97 13.22
C VAL A 284 1.82 27.68 11.97
N TYR A 285 1.65 28.99 12.04
CA TYR A 285 1.16 29.80 10.93
C TYR A 285 2.05 29.70 9.68
N ILE A 286 3.37 29.78 9.84
CA ILE A 286 4.32 29.63 8.71
C ILE A 286 4.23 28.22 8.14
N ILE A 287 4.19 27.20 8.99
CA ILE A 287 4.09 25.80 8.58
C ILE A 287 2.80 25.54 7.80
N GLU A 288 1.67 26.07 8.28
CA GLU A 288 0.39 25.93 7.59
C GLU A 288 0.45 26.59 6.20
N GLN A 289 0.99 27.80 6.09
CA GLN A 289 1.15 28.48 4.80
C GLN A 289 2.05 27.69 3.84
N GLU A 290 3.16 27.15 4.32
CA GLU A 290 4.05 26.32 3.49
C GLU A 290 3.37 25.01 3.07
N ILE A 291 2.62 24.36 3.98
CA ILE A 291 1.85 23.16 3.67
C ILE A 291 0.75 23.47 2.64
N GLN A 292 0.14 24.67 2.68
CA GLN A 292 -0.77 25.11 1.62
C GLN A 292 -0.05 25.25 0.27
N ALA A 293 1.14 25.83 0.25
CA ALA A 293 1.92 26.01 -0.98
C ALA A 293 2.29 24.67 -1.65
N ILE A 294 2.62 23.65 -0.86
CA ILE A 294 2.94 22.31 -1.40
C ILE A 294 1.71 21.50 -1.85
N LYS A 295 0.48 22.04 -1.79
CA LYS A 295 -0.72 21.33 -2.29
C LYS A 295 -0.62 20.95 -3.76
N ILE A 296 0.14 21.71 -4.55
CA ILE A 296 0.36 21.43 -5.97
C ILE A 296 0.94 20.03 -6.23
N ILE A 297 1.76 19.52 -5.31
CA ILE A 297 2.40 18.20 -5.41
C ILE A 297 1.64 17.10 -4.66
N MET A 298 0.47 17.41 -4.11
CA MET A 298 -0.39 16.45 -3.41
C MET A 298 -1.45 15.86 -4.35
N TYR A 299 -1.68 14.55 -4.22
CA TYR A 299 -2.83 13.87 -4.79
C TYR A 299 -4.07 14.03 -3.90
N SER A 300 -3.89 13.97 -2.58
CA SER A 300 -4.94 14.14 -1.57
C SER A 300 -4.43 15.00 -0.43
N THR A 301 -5.31 15.82 0.15
CA THR A 301 -4.98 16.73 1.26
C THR A 301 -5.37 16.17 2.64
N ASP A 302 -6.34 15.25 2.69
CA ASP A 302 -6.66 14.52 3.92
C ASP A 302 -7.26 13.14 3.60
N PRO A 303 -6.53 12.03 3.86
CA PRO A 303 -5.15 12.04 4.34
C PRO A 303 -4.19 12.60 3.27
N VAL A 304 -3.02 13.10 3.71
CA VAL A 304 -2.02 13.71 2.84
C VAL A 304 -1.31 12.64 2.02
N ILE A 305 -1.50 12.67 0.70
CA ILE A 305 -0.91 11.73 -0.25
C ILE A 305 -0.17 12.52 -1.32
N LEU A 306 1.07 12.16 -1.60
CA LEU A 306 1.90 12.79 -2.63
C LEU A 306 1.57 12.26 -4.03
N ASN A 307 1.77 13.08 -5.06
CA ASN A 307 1.56 12.67 -6.44
C ASN A 307 2.84 12.06 -7.05
N GLY A 308 2.72 10.90 -7.68
CA GLY A 308 3.75 10.33 -8.55
C GLY A 308 5.16 10.34 -7.95
N CYS A 309 6.12 10.95 -8.66
CA CYS A 309 7.53 10.89 -8.29
C CYS A 309 7.87 11.63 -6.97
N TRP A 310 7.00 12.51 -6.46
CA TRP A 310 7.21 13.18 -5.17
C TRP A 310 7.19 12.18 -4.00
N ALA A 311 6.49 11.06 -4.15
CA ALA A 311 6.48 9.99 -3.15
C ALA A 311 7.76 9.13 -3.17
N GLU A 312 8.54 9.19 -4.25
CA GLU A 312 9.71 8.35 -4.48
C GLU A 312 11.00 8.97 -3.94
N ILE A 313 10.93 10.17 -3.36
CA ILE A 313 12.11 10.91 -2.91
C ILE A 313 12.84 10.15 -1.82
N ASP A 314 14.12 9.87 -2.05
CA ASP A 314 14.99 9.17 -1.12
C ASP A 314 15.57 10.09 -0.06
N GLY A 315 15.86 9.51 1.11
CA GLY A 315 16.45 10.23 2.23
C GLY A 315 16.52 9.36 3.48
N ASP A 316 17.42 9.72 4.39
CA ASP A 316 17.44 9.13 5.73
C ASP A 316 16.20 9.59 6.51
N LEU A 317 15.38 8.62 6.93
CA LEU A 317 14.12 8.86 7.63
C LEU A 317 14.30 8.94 9.15
N SER A 318 15.49 8.66 9.69
CA SER A 318 15.71 8.45 11.13
C SER A 318 15.31 9.65 12.00
N SER A 319 15.63 10.87 11.56
CA SER A 319 15.25 12.11 12.26
C SER A 319 13.74 12.37 12.20
N TYR A 320 13.09 11.99 11.10
CA TYR A 320 11.65 12.16 10.88
C TYR A 320 10.85 11.14 11.69
N HIS A 321 11.32 9.89 11.79
CA HIS A 321 10.78 8.92 12.75
C HIS A 321 10.91 9.43 14.20
N THR A 322 12.01 10.12 14.53
CA THR A 322 12.15 10.75 15.86
C THR A 322 11.08 11.82 16.12
N ALA A 323 10.81 12.69 15.14
CA ALA A 323 9.77 13.71 15.26
C ALA A 323 8.36 13.09 15.42
N TRP A 324 8.06 12.06 14.64
CA TRP A 324 6.82 11.29 14.78
C TRP A 324 6.70 10.60 16.14
N ALA A 325 7.79 10.02 16.67
CA ALA A 325 7.79 9.44 18.01
C ALA A 325 7.46 10.49 19.08
N GLU A 326 8.06 11.69 19.00
CA GLU A 326 7.71 12.79 19.92
C GLU A 326 6.25 13.21 19.80
N PHE A 327 5.70 13.30 18.58
CA PHE A 327 4.28 13.57 18.38
C PHE A 327 3.39 12.54 19.10
N PHE A 328 3.63 11.24 18.90
CA PHE A 328 2.83 10.21 19.58
C PHE A 328 3.05 10.21 21.10
N LYS A 329 4.25 10.55 21.59
CA LYS A 329 4.52 10.71 23.04
C LYS A 329 3.69 11.83 23.67
N THR A 330 3.49 12.94 22.97
CA THR A 330 2.76 14.11 23.51
C THR A 330 1.23 13.93 23.55
N LYS A 331 0.67 12.92 22.87
CA LYS A 331 -0.78 12.64 22.94
C LYS A 331 -1.23 12.37 24.37
N SER A 332 -2.23 13.12 24.84
CA SER A 332 -2.74 13.05 26.22
C SER A 332 -3.45 11.74 26.54
N ARG A 333 -4.21 11.20 25.58
CA ARG A 333 -4.85 9.87 25.66
C ARG A 333 -4.32 9.01 24.54
N LYS A 334 -3.58 7.96 24.89
CA LYS A 334 -3.01 7.02 23.93
C LYS A 334 -3.92 5.81 23.80
N THR A 335 -4.30 5.50 22.57
CA THR A 335 -4.91 4.21 22.23
C THR A 335 -3.81 3.14 22.12
N PRO A 336 -4.17 1.85 22.15
CA PRO A 336 -3.22 0.78 21.81
C PRO A 336 -2.55 0.97 20.44
N GLN A 337 -3.27 1.53 19.45
CA GLN A 337 -2.69 1.86 18.13
C GLN A 337 -1.63 2.95 18.26
N ASP A 338 -1.86 4.00 19.05
CA ASP A 338 -0.87 5.06 19.25
C ASP A 338 0.42 4.55 19.89
N ILE A 339 0.34 3.55 20.78
CA ILE A 339 1.53 2.92 21.39
C ILE A 339 2.29 2.08 20.35
N VAL A 340 1.58 1.42 19.44
CA VAL A 340 2.18 0.66 18.35
C VAL A 340 2.84 1.58 17.32
N GLU A 341 2.19 2.66 16.90
CA GLU A 341 2.81 3.66 16.01
C GLU A 341 4.02 4.32 16.68
N LEU A 342 3.92 4.64 17.97
CA LEU A 342 5.07 5.12 18.74
C LEU A 342 6.24 4.11 18.73
N ALA A 343 5.95 2.82 18.92
CA ALA A 343 6.98 1.79 18.89
C ALA A 343 7.63 1.66 17.52
N TYR A 344 6.83 1.71 16.45
CA TYR A 344 7.33 1.72 15.08
C TYR A 344 8.30 2.89 14.86
N HIS A 345 7.86 4.11 15.17
CA HIS A 345 8.72 5.28 15.01
C HIS A 345 9.97 5.22 15.91
N LEU A 346 9.87 4.74 17.14
CA LEU A 346 11.05 4.58 18.01
C LEU A 346 12.05 3.53 17.48
N ALA A 347 11.57 2.45 16.85
CA ALA A 347 12.42 1.40 16.31
C ALA A 347 13.27 1.87 15.12
N HIS A 348 12.78 2.87 14.37
CA HIS A 348 13.45 3.46 13.20
C HIS A 348 14.01 4.86 13.45
N SER A 349 13.97 5.33 14.69
CA SER A 349 14.45 6.66 15.07
C SER A 349 15.95 6.67 15.43
N THR A 350 16.49 7.85 15.67
CA THR A 350 17.84 8.01 16.26
C THR A 350 17.87 7.79 17.77
N VAL A 351 16.72 7.48 18.41
CA VAL A 351 16.62 7.30 19.86
C VAL A 351 17.26 5.97 20.27
N PRO A 352 18.18 5.96 21.26
CA PRO A 352 18.80 4.73 21.73
C PRO A 352 17.77 3.70 22.22
N SER A 353 17.96 2.44 21.85
CA SER A 353 17.01 1.34 22.13
C SER A 353 16.60 1.23 23.61
N LEU A 354 17.52 1.43 24.56
CA LEU A 354 17.22 1.40 25.99
C LEU A 354 16.24 2.52 26.40
N ASN A 355 16.37 3.72 25.82
CA ASN A 355 15.47 4.84 26.08
C ASN A 355 14.11 4.60 25.41
N SER A 356 14.10 4.01 24.21
CA SER A 356 12.87 3.60 23.53
C SER A 356 12.08 2.57 24.34
N ILE A 357 12.75 1.57 24.93
CA ILE A 357 12.12 0.58 25.83
C ILE A 357 11.50 1.27 27.04
N ARG A 358 12.26 2.13 27.73
CA ARG A 358 11.75 2.87 28.91
C ARG A 358 10.55 3.75 28.58
N THR A 359 10.59 4.41 27.42
CA THR A 359 9.48 5.25 26.93
C THR A 359 8.24 4.42 26.67
N LEU A 360 8.36 3.26 26.01
CA LEU A 360 7.23 2.38 25.74
C LEU A 360 6.64 1.78 27.02
N SER A 361 7.49 1.34 27.95
CA SER A 361 7.03 0.83 29.24
C SER A 361 6.28 1.90 30.05
N SER A 362 6.72 3.17 30.01
CA SER A 362 6.05 4.25 30.75
C SER A 362 4.69 4.65 30.17
N VAL A 363 4.45 4.40 28.88
CA VAL A 363 3.15 4.65 28.23
C VAL A 363 2.22 3.42 28.21
N GLY A 364 2.57 2.35 28.94
CA GLY A 364 1.71 1.18 29.09
C GLY A 364 1.85 0.12 27.99
N ALA A 365 2.99 0.04 27.29
CA ALA A 365 3.23 -1.04 26.31
C ALA A 365 3.11 -2.44 26.92
N GLY A 366 3.38 -2.60 28.23
CA GLY A 366 3.19 -3.86 28.95
C GLY A 366 1.75 -4.34 29.06
N ASP A 367 0.77 -3.46 28.85
CA ASP A 367 -0.66 -3.81 28.84
C ASP A 367 -1.14 -4.31 27.48
N LEU A 368 -0.28 -4.27 26.45
CA LEU A 368 -0.60 -4.72 25.11
C LEU A 368 -0.49 -6.24 25.00
N ILE A 369 -1.55 -6.83 24.44
CA ILE A 369 -1.54 -8.21 23.95
C ILE A 369 -1.51 -8.14 22.42
N LEU A 370 -0.37 -8.53 21.85
CA LEU A 370 -0.14 -8.56 20.42
C LEU A 370 -0.65 -9.89 19.87
N LYS A 371 -1.67 -9.85 19.02
CA LYS A 371 -2.22 -11.07 18.39
C LYS A 371 -1.33 -11.61 17.26
N CYS A 372 -0.36 -10.81 16.81
CA CYS A 372 0.65 -11.16 15.83
C CYS A 372 1.87 -10.25 15.93
N SER A 373 2.95 -10.59 15.20
CA SER A 373 4.06 -9.68 14.96
C SER A 373 3.54 -8.35 14.41
N VAL A 374 4.07 -7.26 14.93
CA VAL A 374 3.57 -5.91 14.69
C VAL A 374 4.51 -5.23 13.70
N ILE A 375 4.00 -4.99 12.49
CA ILE A 375 4.57 -4.13 11.44
C ILE A 375 5.87 -4.68 10.83
N ASP A 376 6.92 -4.79 11.63
CA ASP A 376 8.23 -5.32 11.24
C ASP A 376 8.96 -5.96 12.43
N ILE A 377 10.10 -6.59 12.13
CA ILE A 377 10.91 -7.29 13.13
C ILE A 377 11.47 -6.31 14.19
N PRO A 378 12.10 -5.17 13.84
CA PRO A 378 12.59 -4.20 14.83
C PRO A 378 11.52 -3.72 15.81
N THR A 379 10.33 -3.39 15.31
CA THR A 379 9.19 -2.91 16.11
C THR A 379 8.68 -3.99 17.06
N SER A 380 8.54 -5.22 16.56
CA SER A 380 8.09 -6.37 17.37
C SER A 380 9.07 -6.68 18.50
N ILE A 381 10.38 -6.65 18.22
CA ILE A 381 11.43 -6.85 19.23
C ILE A 381 11.36 -5.74 20.30
N LEU A 382 11.19 -4.49 19.87
CA LEU A 382 11.15 -3.35 20.77
C LEU A 382 9.92 -3.41 21.71
N LEU A 383 8.73 -3.72 21.18
CA LEU A 383 7.51 -3.90 21.96
C LEU A 383 7.63 -5.04 22.98
N SER A 384 8.18 -6.18 22.56
CA SER A 384 8.41 -7.33 23.45
C SER A 384 9.34 -6.97 24.61
N LYS A 385 10.46 -6.28 24.32
CA LYS A 385 11.39 -5.78 25.35
C LYS A 385 10.75 -4.75 26.29
N ALA A 386 9.74 -4.00 25.81
CA ALA A 386 8.98 -3.06 26.62
C ALA A 386 7.88 -3.71 27.48
N GLY A 387 7.67 -5.03 27.34
CA GLY A 387 6.74 -5.83 28.14
C GLY A 387 5.46 -6.27 27.43
N ALA A 388 5.29 -5.93 26.14
CA ALA A 388 4.14 -6.40 25.37
C ALA A 388 4.19 -7.92 25.20
N VAL A 389 3.04 -8.59 25.33
CA VAL A 389 2.96 -10.06 25.24
C VAL A 389 2.43 -10.45 23.87
N LEU A 390 3.17 -11.29 23.14
CA LEU A 390 2.65 -11.96 21.96
C LEU A 390 1.72 -13.08 22.41
N GLN A 391 0.46 -13.06 21.95
CA GLN A 391 -0.49 -14.13 22.24
C GLN A 391 -0.14 -15.34 21.38
N ASP A 392 0.36 -16.41 22.00
CA ASP A 392 0.48 -17.71 21.35
C ASP A 392 -0.91 -18.22 21.00
N LEU A 393 -1.26 -18.16 19.71
CA LEU A 393 -2.50 -18.75 19.16
C LEU A 393 -2.38 -20.27 19.03
N SER A 394 -1.77 -20.95 20.02
CA SER A 394 -1.94 -22.39 20.17
C SER A 394 -3.37 -22.64 20.64
N ILE A 395 -4.17 -23.21 19.75
CA ILE A 395 -5.58 -23.52 19.98
C ILE A 395 -5.69 -24.49 21.16
N LYS A 396 -6.05 -24.00 22.35
CA LYS A 396 -6.72 -24.83 23.35
C LYS A 396 -8.18 -24.96 22.95
N HIS A 397 -8.49 -25.99 22.17
CA HIS A 397 -9.87 -26.45 22.01
C HIS A 397 -10.42 -26.86 23.38
N THR A 398 -11.14 -25.97 24.03
CA THR A 398 -12.15 -26.36 25.01
C THR A 398 -13.47 -25.81 24.50
N GLY A 399 -14.30 -26.73 24.00
CA GLY A 399 -15.54 -26.41 23.34
C GLY A 399 -16.49 -25.68 24.28
N LYS A 400 -16.96 -24.52 23.85
CA LYS A 400 -18.28 -23.98 24.15
C LYS A 400 -18.71 -23.12 22.97
N ARG A 401 -19.90 -23.43 22.43
CA ARG A 401 -20.62 -22.65 21.41
C ARG A 401 -20.62 -21.17 21.83
N CYS A 402 -20.31 -20.28 20.89
CA CYS A 402 -20.65 -18.86 21.01
C CYS A 402 -21.59 -18.51 19.87
N ASP A 403 -22.74 -17.99 20.28
CA ASP A 403 -23.81 -17.48 19.43
C ASP A 403 -23.35 -16.25 18.64
N CYS A 404 -23.93 -16.12 17.46
CA CYS A 404 -23.62 -15.10 16.47
C CYS A 404 -24.22 -13.74 16.89
N GLU A 405 -23.39 -12.75 17.18
CA GLU A 405 -23.78 -11.34 17.07
C GLU A 405 -22.89 -10.63 16.05
N ALA A 406 -23.55 -9.98 15.10
CA ALA A 406 -22.98 -9.26 13.98
C ALA A 406 -22.24 -8.00 14.47
N LEU A 407 -20.95 -7.89 14.16
CA LEU A 407 -20.20 -6.64 14.22
C LEU A 407 -19.83 -6.21 12.79
N THR A 408 -20.70 -5.39 12.22
CA THR A 408 -20.38 -4.51 11.10
C THR A 408 -19.39 -3.44 11.58
N GLY A 409 -18.21 -3.39 10.96
CA GLY A 409 -17.20 -2.36 11.25
C GLY A 409 -15.78 -2.90 11.31
N ILE A 410 -15.24 -3.37 10.18
CA ILE A 410 -13.84 -3.79 10.09
C ILE A 410 -13.00 -2.61 9.59
N SER A 411 -12.53 -1.79 10.53
CA SER A 411 -11.21 -1.16 10.42
C SER A 411 -10.27 -1.87 11.40
N GLY A 412 -9.03 -2.10 10.96
CA GLY A 412 -8.08 -3.02 11.59
C GLY A 412 -7.80 -2.74 13.07
N ARG A 413 -8.26 -3.64 13.95
CA ARG A 413 -7.78 -3.71 15.35
C ARG A 413 -6.92 -4.95 15.53
N TRP A 414 -5.63 -4.74 15.72
CA TRP A 414 -4.62 -5.80 15.87
C TRP A 414 -4.37 -6.22 17.34
N PHE A 415 -5.08 -5.61 18.30
CA PHE A 415 -4.78 -5.72 19.73
C PHE A 415 -6.01 -5.51 20.61
N GLU A 416 -5.93 -6.04 21.82
CA GLU A 416 -6.86 -5.79 22.92
C GLU A 416 -6.13 -5.17 24.10
N SER A 417 -6.75 -4.19 24.75
CA SER A 417 -6.25 -3.60 25.99
C SER A 417 -6.66 -4.49 27.17
N ARG A 418 -5.73 -4.78 28.08
CA ARG A 418 -6.04 -5.39 29.37
C ARG A 418 -6.84 -4.39 30.24
N LYS A 419 -8.15 -4.24 30.03
CA LYS A 419 -8.98 -3.58 31.05
C LYS A 419 -9.07 -4.47 32.28
N LYS A 420 -8.64 -3.94 33.43
CA LYS A 420 -9.01 -4.43 34.76
C LYS A 420 -10.53 -4.62 34.80
N ILE A 421 -10.96 -5.85 35.06
CA ILE A 421 -12.25 -6.11 35.68
C ILE A 421 -12.23 -5.37 37.01
N CYS A 422 -12.82 -4.17 37.06
CA CYS A 422 -13.27 -3.61 38.33
C CYS A 422 -14.40 -4.51 38.80
N SER A 423 -14.06 -5.44 39.68
CA SER A 423 -14.97 -6.15 40.56
C SER A 423 -15.93 -5.17 41.24
N ASN A 424 -17.23 -5.30 41.00
CA ASN A 424 -18.22 -5.00 42.02
C ASN A 424 -19.48 -5.87 41.85
N PRO A 425 -19.52 -7.07 42.44
CA PRO A 425 -20.75 -7.82 42.59
C PRO A 425 -21.52 -7.28 43.80
N ARG A 426 -22.77 -6.88 43.60
CA ARG A 426 -23.81 -6.76 44.66
C ARG A 426 -23.36 -6.02 45.93
N LEU A 427 -23.37 -4.70 45.86
CA LEU A 427 -23.58 -3.81 46.99
C LEU A 427 -24.89 -3.01 46.77
N GLU A 428 -25.99 -3.76 46.61
CA GLU A 428 -27.38 -3.32 46.84
C GLU A 428 -28.03 -4.26 47.85
N LEU A 429 -27.43 -4.34 49.04
CA LEU A 429 -28.00 -4.93 50.23
C LEU A 429 -27.36 -4.22 51.41
N LEU A 430 -27.84 -3.01 51.67
CA LEU A 430 -27.87 -2.27 52.95
C LEU A 430 -28.24 -0.80 52.67
N LYS A 431 -29.47 -0.60 52.15
CA LYS A 431 -30.25 0.57 52.60
C LYS A 431 -30.81 0.19 53.97
N ALA A 432 -30.28 0.87 54.98
CA ALA A 432 -30.94 1.30 56.21
C ALA A 432 -32.07 0.41 56.78
N VAL A 433 -31.74 -0.33 57.83
CA VAL A 433 -32.62 -0.45 58.99
C VAL A 433 -32.38 0.80 59.86
N LYS A 434 -33.48 1.44 60.34
CA LYS A 434 -33.61 2.72 61.08
C LYS A 434 -33.69 3.93 60.13
N ASN A 435 -34.86 4.42 59.73
CA ASN A 435 -36.05 4.84 60.49
C ASN A 435 -37.33 4.55 59.69
#